data_AF-A0A6A1PXD7-F1
#
_entry.id   AF-A0A6A1PXD7-F1
#
_cell.length_a   1.000
_cell.length_b   1.000
_cell.length_c   1.000
_cell.angle_alpha   90.00
_cell.angle_beta   90.00
_cell.angle_gamma   90.00
#
_symmetry.space_group_name_H-M   'P 1'
#
loop_
_entity.id
_entity.type
_entity.pdbx_description
1 polymer ?
#
loop_
_entity_poly.entity_id
_entity_poly.type
_entity_poly.pdbx_seq_one_letter_code
_entity_poly.pdbx_strand_id
1 'polypeptide(L)' 'MEATILMEKNLNQALLDLHALGPTLSDLRLCDFLKSHFLDEEVKLIKKMGDQLTHLCRLAGPQAGLGEYLFERLTIKHE' A
#
# COMPACT_ATOMS: atom_id res chain seq x y z
N MET A 1 -10.38 -4.65 -1.97
CA MET A 1 -8.96 -4.66 -1.60
C MET A 1 -8.05 -4.52 -2.81
N GLU A 2 -8.18 -5.36 -3.84
CA GLU A 2 -7.40 -5.25 -5.09
C GLU A 2 -7.50 -3.87 -5.75
N ALA A 3 -8.71 -3.31 -5.84
CA ALA A 3 -8.92 -1.96 -6.35
C ALA A 3 -8.19 -0.88 -5.54
N THR A 4 -8.16 -1.02 -4.21
CA THR A 4 -7.44 -0.10 -3.32
C THR A 4 -5.94 -0.22 -3.53
N ILE A 5 -5.39 -1.45 -3.60
CA ILE A 5 -3.97 -1.69 -3.89
C ILE A 5 -3.57 -1.08 -5.24
N LEU A 6 -4.43 -1.19 -6.25
CA LEU A 6 -4.19 -0.55 -7.55
C LEU A 6 -4.14 0.98 -7.42
N MET A 7 -5.03 1.56 -6.61
CA MET A 7 -5.03 3.00 -6.32
C MET A 7 -3.73 3.44 -5.63
N GLU A 8 -3.30 2.74 -4.59
CA GLU A 8 -2.03 3.04 -3.88
C GLU A 8 -0.83 2.91 -4.82
N LYS A 9 -0.78 1.88 -5.67
CA LYS A 9 0.28 1.74 -6.68
C LYS A 9 0.32 2.92 -7.66
N ASN A 10 -0.84 3.39 -8.11
CA ASN A 10 -0.94 4.55 -8.98
C ASN A 10 -0.49 5.84 -8.27
N LEU A 11 -0.84 5.99 -6.99
CA LEU A 11 -0.40 7.12 -6.16
C LEU A 11 1.12 7.10 -5.98
N ASN A 12 1.70 5.95 -5.59
CA ASN A 12 3.14 5.79 -5.47
C ASN A 12 3.88 6.06 -6.78
N GLN A 13 3.32 5.65 -7.93
CA GLN A 13 3.90 5.99 -9.24
C GLN A 13 3.89 7.51 -9.48
N ALA A 14 2.78 8.19 -9.21
CA ALA A 14 2.71 9.65 -9.34
C ALA A 14 3.71 10.37 -8.42
N LEU A 15 3.94 9.85 -7.21
CA LEU A 15 4.95 10.38 -6.28
C LEU A 15 6.39 10.14 -6.78
N LEU A 16 6.67 8.99 -7.39
CA LEU A 16 7.96 8.69 -8.01
C LEU A 16 8.22 9.60 -9.22
N ASP A 17 7.20 9.83 -10.05
CA ASP A 17 7.29 10.73 -11.20
C ASP A 17 7.58 12.16 -10.74
N LEU A 18 6.89 12.64 -9.69
CA LEU A 18 7.16 13.94 -9.08
C LEU A 18 8.58 14.02 -8.50
N HIS A 19 9.02 12.98 -7.80
CA HIS A 19 10.39 12.91 -7.26
C HIS A 19 11.44 12.95 -8.37
N ALA A 20 11.19 12.32 -9.52
CA ALA A 20 12.10 12.33 -10.67
C ALA A 20 12.21 13.72 -11.33
N LEU A 21 11.20 14.58 -11.17
CA LEU A 21 11.25 15.98 -11.62
C LEU A 21 12.07 16.89 -10.70
N GLY A 22 12.16 16.57 -9.40
CA GLY A 22 12.88 17.39 -8.41
C GLY A 22 14.31 17.77 -8.82
N PRO A 23 15.17 16.82 -9.25
CA PRO A 23 16.52 17.13 -9.71
C PRO A 23 16.55 18.02 -10.95
N THR A 24 15.58 17.87 -11.86
CA THR A 24 15.48 18.72 -13.08
C THR A 24 15.15 20.17 -12.74
N LEU A 25 14.47 20.38 -11.61
CA LEU A 25 14.13 21.70 -11.06
C LEU A 25 15.13 22.17 -10.00
N SER A 26 16.21 21.42 -9.75
CA SER A 26 17.19 21.65 -8.68
C SER A 26 16.58 21.75 -7.27
N ASP A 27 15.42 21.13 -7.02
CA ASP A 27 14.75 21.17 -5.72
C ASP A 27 15.02 19.89 -4.92
N LEU A 28 16.17 19.86 -4.25
CA LEU A 28 16.57 18.76 -3.38
C LEU A 28 15.66 18.63 -2.15
N ARG A 29 15.04 19.73 -1.69
CA ARG A 29 14.15 19.70 -0.53
C ARG A 29 12.85 18.98 -0.84
N LEU A 30 12.33 19.17 -2.06
CA LEU A 30 11.16 18.42 -2.54
C LEU A 30 11.47 16.92 -2.61
N CYS A 31 12.63 16.52 -3.15
CA CYS A 31 13.03 15.11 -3.18
C CYS A 31 13.10 14.50 -1.79
N ASP A 32 13.79 15.17 -0.85
CA ASP A 32 13.91 14.70 0.53
C ASP A 32 12.55 14.59 1.22
N PHE A 33 11.67 15.59 1.03
CA PHE A 33 10.32 15.60 1.58
C PHE A 33 9.47 14.43 1.07
N LEU A 34 9.47 14.18 -0.25
CA LEU A 34 8.73 13.07 -0.84
C LEU A 34 9.25 11.72 -0.34
N LYS A 35 10.57 11.59 -0.20
CA LYS A 35 11.21 10.37 0.29
C LYS A 35 10.91 10.09 1.76
N SER A 36 11.00 11.11 2.61
CA SER A 36 10.88 10.96 4.07
C SER A 36 9.44 10.80 4.55
N HIS A 37 8.47 11.35 3.82
CA HIS A 37 7.08 11.40 4.29
C HIS A 37 6.10 10.55 3.49
N PHE A 38 6.40 10.21 2.23
CA PHE A 38 5.44 9.55 1.36
C PHE A 38 5.96 8.23 0.81
N LEU A 39 7.09 8.23 0.10
CA LEU A 39 7.55 7.05 -0.64
C LEU A 39 7.81 5.82 0.26
N ASP A 40 8.38 6.00 1.45
CA ASP A 40 8.61 4.88 2.38
C ASP A 40 7.28 4.34 2.97
N GLU A 41 6.34 5.24 3.27
CA GLU A 41 5.04 4.89 3.82
C GLU A 41 4.13 4.21 2.79
N GLU A 42 4.13 4.67 1.54
CA GLU A 42 3.43 4.05 0.42
C GLU A 42 3.88 2.60 0.19
N VAL A 43 5.20 2.36 0.19
CA VAL A 43 5.76 1.01 0.02
C VAL A 43 5.34 0.09 1.17
N LYS A 44 5.37 0.59 2.42
CA LYS A 44 4.89 -0.18 3.58
C LYS A 44 3.40 -0.49 3.48
N LEU A 45 2.59 0.48 3.08
CA LEU A 45 1.14 0.32 2.94
C LEU A 45 0.79 -0.70 1.85
N ILE A 46 1.36 -0.56 0.66
CA ILE A 46 1.14 -1.48 -0.46
C ILE A 46 1.56 -2.90 -0.06
N LYS A 47 2.70 -3.06 0.61
CA LYS A 47 3.15 -4.36 1.11
C LYS A 47 2.16 -4.96 2.09
N LYS A 48 1.76 -4.18 3.11
CA LYS A 48 0.80 -4.60 4.14
C LYS A 48 -0.51 -5.07 3.52
N MET A 49 -1.04 -4.32 2.55
CA MET A 49 -2.23 -4.70 1.81
C MET A 49 -2.00 -5.94 0.93
N GLY A 50 -0.83 -6.10 0.30
CA GLY A 50 -0.50 -7.30 -0.46
C GLY A 50 -0.46 -8.57 0.40
N ASP A 51 0.12 -8.47 1.60
CA ASP A 51 0.20 -9.56 2.57
C ASP A 51 -1.21 -9.96 3.05
N GLN A 52 -2.03 -8.97 3.39
CA GLN A 52 -3.43 -9.13 3.76
C GLN A 52 -4.28 -9.77 2.64
N LEU A 53 -4.11 -9.35 1.39
CA LEU A 53 -4.81 -9.95 0.24
C LEU A 53 -4.41 -11.42 0.06
N THR A 54 -3.12 -11.73 0.19
CA THR A 54 -2.61 -13.10 0.11
C THR A 54 -3.23 -14.00 1.18
N HIS A 55 -3.41 -13.48 2.41
CA HIS A 55 -4.11 -14.20 3.48
C HIS A 55 -5.59 -14.47 3.12
N LEU A 56 -6.30 -13.48 2.57
CA LEU A 56 -7.68 -13.66 2.13
C LEU A 56 -7.80 -14.69 1.00
N CYS A 57 -6.93 -14.64 -0.02
CA CYS A 57 -6.94 -15.62 -1.11
C CYS A 57 -6.70 -17.05 -0.63
N ARG A 58 -5.89 -17.26 0.42
CA ARG A 58 -5.69 -18.59 1.03
C ARG A 58 -6.93 -19.11 1.76
N LEU A 59 -7.77 -18.20 2.24
CA LEU A 59 -9.02 -18.51 2.94
C LEU A 59 -10.20 -18.70 1.96
N ALA A 60 -9.99 -18.45 0.66
CA ALA A 60 -10.98 -18.66 -0.39
C ALA A 60 -11.18 -20.17 -0.65
N GLY A 61 -12.03 -20.79 0.16
CA GLY A 61 -12.46 -22.18 0.03
C GLY A 61 -13.90 -22.37 0.51
N PRO A 62 -14.35 -23.61 0.77
CA PRO A 62 -15.71 -23.87 1.26
C PRO A 62 -16.10 -23.12 2.54
N GLN A 63 -15.11 -22.62 3.28
CA GLN A 63 -15.26 -21.83 4.50
C GLN A 63 -14.89 -20.35 4.33
N ALA A 64 -14.92 -19.81 3.10
CA ALA A 64 -14.53 -18.43 2.80
C ALA A 64 -15.17 -17.40 3.75
N GLY A 65 -16.47 -17.54 4.04
CA GLY A 65 -17.17 -16.63 4.98
C GLY A 65 -16.66 -16.68 6.43
N LEU A 66 -16.21 -17.85 6.92
CA LEU A 66 -15.57 -17.96 8.24
C LEU A 66 -14.16 -17.36 8.20
N GLY A 67 -13.44 -17.56 7.10
CA GLY A 67 -12.11 -16.98 6.88
C GLY A 67 -12.14 -15.45 6.87
N GLU A 68 -13.08 -14.86 6.13
CA GLU A 68 -13.28 -13.40 6.07
C GLU A 68 -13.64 -12.83 7.45
N TYR A 69 -14.56 -13.48 8.19
CA TYR A 69 -14.95 -13.04 9.53
C TYR A 69 -13.78 -13.07 10.53
N LEU A 70 -12.96 -14.14 10.51
CA LEU A 70 -11.78 -14.24 11.36
C LEU A 70 -10.72 -13.21 10.97
N PHE A 71 -10.53 -12.95 9.68
CA PHE A 71 -9.61 -11.92 9.19
C PHE A 71 -10.01 -10.52 9.65
N GLU A 72 -11.29 -10.16 9.54
CA GLU A 72 -11.81 -8.87 10.02
C GLU A 72 -11.54 -8.70 11.53
N ARG A 73 -11.81 -9.76 12.32
CA ARG A 73 -11.66 -9.68 13.78
C ARG A 73 -10.22 -9.69 14.27
N LEU A 74 -9.34 -10.44 13.63
CA LEU A 74 -7.98 -10.66 14.12
C LEU A 74 -6.95 -9.72 13.49
N THR A 75 -7.22 -9.20 12.30
CA THR A 75 -6.25 -8.37 11.56
C THR A 75 -6.72 -6.93 11.44
N ILE A 76 -7.98 -6.67 11.05
CA ILE A 76 -8.45 -5.29 10.82
C ILE A 76 -8.79 -4.57 12.13
N LYS A 77 -9.35 -5.27 13.12
CA LYS A 77 -9.76 -4.65 14.42
C LYS A 77 -8.63 -4.51 15.45
N HIS A 78 -7.45 -5.07 15.17
CA HIS A 78 -6.30 -5.06 16.09
C HIS A 78 -5.10 -4.24 15.57
N GLU A 79 -5.26 -3.56 14.44
CA GLU A 79 -4.35 -2.53 13.92
C GLU A 79 -4.89 -1.13 14.21
#